data_AF-A0A2E5I6F6-F1
#
_entry.id   AF-A0A2E5I6F6-F1
#
_cell.length_a   1.000
_cell.length_b   1.000
_cell.length_c   1.000
_cell.angle_alpha   90.00
_cell.angle_beta   90.00
_cell.angle_gamma   90.00
#
_symmetry.space_group_name_H-M   'P 1'
#
loop_
_entity.id
_entity.type
_entity.pdbx_description
1 polymer ?
#
loop_
_entity_poly.entity_id
_entity_poly.type
_entity_poly.pdbx_seq_one_letter_code
_entity_poly.pdbx_strand_id
1 'polypeptide(L)'
;MPRFTLKVNGDTYKVSVDGDTPYGKITISSGRVAQRNFDDYPLLGIHEMPNVEIYVVDRNDTPGAAGEPAVPPIAPAVTNAIFALTGQRIRSLPISLNEMRIM
;
A
#
# COMPACT_ATOMS: atom_id res chain seq x y z
N MET A 1 6.03 4.84 19.86
CA MET A 1 5.30 5.18 18.62
C MET A 1 6.30 5.83 17.67
N PRO A 2 6.63 5.22 16.52
CA PRO A 2 7.53 5.87 15.58
C PRO A 2 6.82 7.06 14.96
N ARG A 3 7.49 8.22 15.00
CA ARG A 3 7.06 9.44 14.31
C ARG A 3 7.61 9.37 12.89
N PHE A 4 6.72 9.23 11.90
CA PHE A 4 7.08 9.49 10.52
C PHE A 4 7.34 11.00 10.38
N THR A 5 8.59 11.37 10.15
CA THR A 5 9.03 12.76 10.03
C THR A 5 9.36 13.01 8.58
N LEU A 6 8.42 13.60 7.84
CA LEU A 6 8.68 14.11 6.49
C LEU A 6 9.48 15.41 6.62
N LYS A 7 10.48 15.64 5.77
CA LYS A 7 11.11 16.96 5.63
C LYS A 7 10.88 17.45 4.21
N VAL A 8 10.22 18.60 4.05
CA VAL A 8 9.96 19.28 2.78
C VAL A 8 10.43 20.71 2.93
N ASN A 9 11.48 21.12 2.22
CA ASN A 9 12.04 22.48 2.28
C ASN A 9 12.32 23.03 3.71
N GLY A 10 12.52 22.14 4.69
CA GLY A 10 12.71 22.49 6.11
C GLY A 10 11.46 22.30 6.99
N ASP A 11 10.27 22.17 6.39
CA ASP A 11 9.00 22.00 7.09
C ASP A 11 8.57 20.53 7.18
N THR A 12 7.88 20.20 8.28
CA THR A 12 7.44 18.82 8.57
C THR A 12 5.96 18.64 8.23
N TYR A 13 5.65 17.80 7.24
CA TYR A 13 4.29 17.42 6.90
C TYR A 13 4.00 15.97 7.33
N LYS A 14 2.76 15.69 7.74
CA LYS A 14 2.31 14.33 8.04
C LYS A 14 1.48 13.83 6.87
N VAL A 15 1.98 12.81 6.18
CA VAL A 15 1.22 12.10 5.14
C VAL A 15 0.99 10.69 5.65
N SER A 16 -0.28 10.28 5.74
CA SER A 16 -0.67 8.89 5.99
C SER A 16 -0.85 8.23 4.62
N VAL A 17 -0.06 7.22 4.34
CA VAL A 17 -0.29 6.32 3.21
C VAL A 17 -0.81 5.03 3.82
N ASP A 18 -2.13 4.96 3.94
CA ASP A 18 -2.82 3.76 4.39
C ASP A 18 -3.47 3.12 3.15
N GLY A 19 -2.90 2.03 2.64
CA GLY A 19 -3.64 1.22 1.68
C GLY A 19 -2.84 0.48 0.63
N ASP A 20 -2.96 -0.83 0.77
CA ASP A 20 -3.16 -1.81 -0.29
C ASP A 20 -1.93 -2.55 -0.82
N THR A 21 -2.07 -3.88 -0.84
CA THR A 21 -1.29 -4.87 -1.61
C THR A 21 -0.11 -5.60 -0.94
N PRO A 22 -0.34 -6.20 0.24
CA PRO A 22 -0.45 -7.67 0.25
C PRO A 22 -1.61 -8.25 1.07
N TYR A 23 -2.19 -7.47 1.97
CA TYR A 23 -3.23 -7.93 2.90
C TYR A 23 -4.59 -7.28 2.59
N GLY A 24 -5.63 -7.58 3.36
CA GLY A 24 -6.95 -6.94 3.21
C GLY A 24 -8.05 -7.81 2.59
N LYS A 25 -7.83 -9.13 2.48
CA LYS A 25 -8.90 -10.05 2.03
C LYS A 25 -10.00 -10.12 3.08
N ILE A 26 -11.21 -9.73 2.69
CA ILE A 26 -12.43 -9.97 3.47
C ILE A 26 -13.19 -11.12 2.83
N THR A 27 -13.56 -12.12 3.63
CA THR A 27 -14.37 -13.26 3.21
C THR A 27 -15.76 -13.17 3.83
N ILE A 28 -16.79 -13.35 3.02
CA ILE A 28 -18.18 -13.44 3.49
C ILE A 28 -18.59 -14.91 3.53
N SER A 29 -19.00 -15.41 4.70
CA SER A 29 -19.49 -16.75 4.91
C SER A 29 -20.82 -16.71 5.65
N SER A 30 -21.82 -17.44 5.13
CA SER A 30 -23.19 -17.49 5.71
C SER A 30 -23.78 -16.09 5.99
N GLY A 31 -23.51 -15.13 5.10
CA GLY A 31 -23.98 -13.75 5.21
C GLY A 31 -23.25 -12.89 6.25
N ARG A 32 -22.11 -13.35 6.78
CA ARG A 32 -21.32 -12.63 7.79
C ARG A 32 -19.85 -12.54 7.38
N VAL A 33 -19.17 -11.49 7.82
CA VAL A 33 -17.72 -11.38 7.69
C VAL A 33 -17.06 -12.48 8.52
N ALA A 34 -16.15 -13.23 7.91
CA ALA A 34 -15.44 -14.32 8.57
C ALA A 34 -14.34 -13.80 9.50
N GLN A 35 -13.59 -12.77 9.07
CA GLN A 35 -12.57 -12.11 9.86
C GLN A 35 -13.20 -11.21 10.94
N ARG A 36 -12.72 -11.28 12.17
CA ARG A 36 -13.29 -10.58 13.34
C ARG A 36 -12.30 -9.65 14.04
N ASN A 37 -11.00 -9.77 13.79
CA ASN A 37 -9.96 -9.01 14.50
C ASN A 37 -8.61 -9.02 13.72
N PHE A 38 -7.56 -8.34 14.21
CA PHE A 38 -6.29 -8.22 13.48
C PHE A 38 -5.45 -9.50 13.42
N ASP A 39 -5.77 -10.50 14.24
CA ASP A 39 -5.17 -11.84 14.16
C ASP A 39 -5.70 -12.65 12.97
N ASP A 40 -6.93 -12.39 12.51
CA ASP A 40 -7.54 -13.04 11.33
C ASP A 40 -7.73 -12.10 10.13
N TYR A 41 -7.52 -10.79 10.31
CA TYR A 41 -7.40 -9.75 9.29
C TYR A 41 -6.05 -9.03 9.45
N PRO A 42 -4.95 -9.61 8.93
CA PRO A 42 -3.63 -9.01 9.09
C PRO A 42 -3.59 -7.65 8.41
N LEU A 43 -3.04 -6.67 9.13
CA LEU A 43 -2.62 -5.39 8.58
C LEU A 43 -1.12 -5.43 8.35
N LEU A 44 -0.64 -4.61 7.41
CA LEU A 44 0.77 -4.45 7.17
C LEU A 44 1.44 -3.94 8.46
N GLY A 45 2.33 -4.75 9.03
CA GLY A 45 3.09 -4.40 10.21
C GLY A 45 4.21 -3.43 9.90
N ILE A 46 4.67 -2.68 10.90
CA ILE A 46 5.76 -1.72 10.70
C ILE A 46 7.08 -2.35 10.21
N HIS A 47 7.32 -3.61 10.57
CA HIS A 47 8.52 -4.35 10.19
C HIS A 47 8.49 -4.80 8.72
N GLU A 48 7.31 -4.77 8.09
CA GLU A 48 7.10 -5.11 6.68
C GLU A 48 7.09 -3.87 5.78
N MET A 49 7.11 -2.67 6.37
CA MET A 49 7.10 -1.42 5.62
C MET A 49 8.39 -1.29 4.81
N PRO A 50 8.30 -1.12 3.48
CA PRO A 50 9.48 -0.82 2.68
C PRO A 50 10.00 0.58 3.01
N ASN A 51 11.25 0.87 2.61
CA ASN A 51 11.73 2.24 2.62
C ASN A 51 10.93 3.06 1.60
N VAL A 52 10.35 4.19 2.02
CA VAL A 52 9.52 5.05 1.17
C VAL A 52 10.22 6.39 1.02
N GLU A 53 10.50 6.76 -0.23
CA GLU A 53 10.99 8.09 -0.60
C GLU A 53 9.84 8.90 -1.23
N ILE A 54 9.72 10.16 -0.82
CA ILE A 54 8.63 11.04 -1.25
C ILE A 54 9.22 12.27 -1.91
N TYR A 55 8.78 12.55 -3.14
CA TYR A 55 9.13 13.75 -3.87
C TYR A 55 7.90 14.64 -3.99
N VAL A 56 7.98 15.84 -3.42
CA VAL A 56 6.95 16.86 -3.59
C VAL A 56 7.30 17.68 -4.81
N VAL A 57 6.40 17.71 -5.79
CA VAL A 57 6.57 18.51 -7.00
C VAL A 57 5.99 19.88 -6.76
N ASP A 58 6.82 20.92 -6.81
CA ASP A 58 6.37 22.30 -6.69
C ASP A 58 5.42 22.66 -7.83
N ARG A 59 4.25 23.21 -7.47
CA ARG A 59 3.27 23.72 -8.41
C ARG A 59 2.75 25.07 -7.94
N ASN A 60 2.40 25.92 -8.91
CA ASN A 60 1.92 27.28 -8.69
C ASN A 60 0.38 27.36 -8.50
N ASP A 61 -0.27 26.21 -8.26
CA ASP A 61 -1.71 26.07 -8.04
C ASP A 61 -2.03 25.89 -6.55
N THR A 62 -3.32 26.00 -6.21
CA THR A 62 -3.79 25.84 -4.84
C THR A 62 -3.51 24.41 -4.34
N PRO A 63 -2.92 24.22 -3.14
CA PRO A 63 -2.67 22.90 -2.58
C PRO A 63 -3.95 22.05 -2.50
N GLY A 64 -3.91 20.85 -3.10
CA GLY A 64 -4.98 19.86 -3.02
C GLY A 64 -4.79 18.85 -1.88
N ALA A 65 -5.77 17.97 -1.70
CA ALA A 65 -5.66 16.84 -0.77
C ALA A 65 -4.58 15.86 -1.27
N ALA A 66 -3.57 15.57 -0.45
CA ALA A 66 -2.42 14.74 -0.84
C ALA A 66 -2.49 13.27 -0.36
N GLY A 67 -3.39 12.95 0.58
CA GLY A 67 -3.47 11.61 1.19
C GLY A 67 -4.06 10.55 0.25
N GLU A 68 -5.31 10.75 -0.19
CA GLU A 68 -6.01 9.81 -1.06
C GLU A 68 -5.35 9.60 -2.43
N PRO A 69 -4.79 10.63 -3.12
CA PRO A 69 -4.16 10.41 -4.43
C PRO A 69 -2.95 9.48 -4.40
N ALA A 70 -2.33 9.30 -3.23
CA ALA A 70 -1.19 8.39 -3.06
C ALA A 70 -1.59 6.92 -2.98
N VAL A 71 -2.87 6.59 -2.70
CA VAL A 71 -3.33 5.20 -2.49
C VAL A 71 -3.53 4.42 -3.80
N PRO A 72 -4.29 4.92 -4.81
CA PRO A 72 -4.52 4.20 -6.06
C PRO A 72 -3.27 3.74 -6.83
N PRO A 73 -2.15 4.49 -6.88
CA PRO A 73 -0.97 4.07 -7.65
C PRO A 73 -0.16 2.94 -7.01
N ILE A 74 -0.37 2.59 -5.74
CA ILE A 74 0.45 1.60 -5.02
C ILE A 74 0.27 0.20 -5.61
N ALA A 75 -0.97 -0.28 -5.70
CA ALA A 75 -1.30 -1.59 -6.24
C ALA A 75 -0.73 -1.86 -7.66
N PRO A 76 -0.93 -0.97 -8.66
CA PRO A 76 -0.34 -1.16 -9.98
C PRO A 76 1.19 -1.03 -9.97
N ALA A 77 1.79 -0.21 -9.11
CA ALA A 77 3.25 -0.13 -9.00
C ALA A 77 3.86 -1.46 -8.52
N VAL A 78 3.30 -2.04 -7.44
CA VAL A 78 3.77 -3.33 -6.89
C VAL A 78 3.56 -4.47 -7.88
N THR A 79 2.37 -4.58 -8.49
CA THR A 79 2.09 -5.64 -9.46
C THR A 79 2.92 -5.51 -10.74
N ASN A 80 3.27 -4.31 -11.17
CA ASN A 80 4.21 -4.09 -12.27
C ASN A 80 5.64 -4.49 -11.90
N ALA A 81 6.10 -4.22 -10.68
CA ALA A 81 7.40 -4.66 -10.21
C ALA A 81 7.50 -6.19 -10.19
N ILE A 82 6.44 -6.89 -9.72
CA ILE A 82 6.37 -8.35 -9.75
C ILE A 82 6.42 -8.87 -11.19
N PHE A 83 5.69 -8.25 -12.12
CA PHE A 83 5.78 -8.63 -13.53
C PHE A 83 7.18 -8.42 -14.10
N ALA A 84 7.85 -7.32 -13.77
CA ALA A 84 9.21 -7.06 -14.24
C ALA A 84 10.21 -8.12 -13.75
N LEU A 85 10.00 -8.65 -12.54
CA LEU A 85 10.86 -9.69 -11.94
C LEU A 85 10.53 -11.11 -12.39
N THR A 86 9.26 -11.42 -12.63
CA THR A 86 8.78 -12.82 -12.81
C THR A 86 8.17 -13.09 -14.18
N GLY A 87 7.83 -12.06 -14.95
CA GLY A 87 7.01 -12.16 -16.17
C GLY A 87 5.54 -12.47 -15.92
N GLN A 88 5.11 -12.67 -14.67
CA GLN A 88 3.72 -12.99 -14.33
C GLN A 88 2.89 -11.72 -14.10
N ARG A 89 1.74 -11.61 -14.78
CA ARG A 89 0.80 -10.49 -14.61
C ARG A 89 -0.21 -10.82 -13.52
N ILE A 90 -0.23 -10.02 -12.46
CA ILE A 90 -1.23 -10.09 -11.39
C ILE A 90 -2.39 -9.15 -11.73
N ARG A 91 -3.62 -9.66 -11.65
CA ARG A 91 -4.86 -8.90 -11.94
C ARG A 91 -5.92 -9.01 -10.84
N SER A 92 -5.61 -9.75 -9.78
CA SER A 92 -6.50 -9.96 -8.64
C SER A 92 -5.78 -9.53 -7.38
N LEU A 93 -6.49 -8.79 -6.54
CA LEU A 93 -6.03 -8.38 -5.21
C LEU A 93 -6.85 -9.11 -4.13
N PRO A 94 -6.29 -9.29 -2.92
CA PRO A 94 -4.91 -8.97 -2.56
C PRO A 94 -3.88 -9.92 -3.21
N ILE A 95 -2.62 -9.49 -3.24
CA ILE A 95 -1.51 -10.20 -3.89
C ILE A 95 -1.24 -11.51 -3.14
N SER A 96 -1.55 -12.65 -3.77
CA SER A 96 -1.26 -13.99 -3.23
C SER A 96 0.09 -14.49 -3.71
N LEU A 97 1.04 -14.67 -2.79
CA LEU A 97 2.36 -15.26 -3.10
C LEU A 97 2.27 -16.76 -3.44
N ASN A 98 1.24 -17.47 -2.95
CA ASN A 98 1.08 -18.91 -3.18
C ASN A 98 0.82 -19.28 -4.66
N GLU A 99 0.38 -18.31 -5.47
CA GLU A 99 0.08 -18.50 -6.89
C GLU A 99 1.21 -18.00 -7.80
N MET A 100 2.31 -17.50 -7.22
CA MET A 100 3.45 -17.01 -7.98
C MET A 100 4.42 -18.15 -8.31
N ARG A 101 4.71 -18.33 -9.60
CA ARG A 101 5.71 -19.30 -10.04
C ARG A 101 7.01 -18.58 -10.34
N ILE A 102 7.98 -18.69 -9.43
CA ILE A 102 9.34 -18.19 -9.67
C ILE A 102 10.05 -19.18 -10.61
N MET A 103 10.67 -18.64 -11.65
CA MET A 103 11.40 -19.39 -12.68
C MET A 103 12.88 -19.48 -12.35
#